data_AF-A0A1F7FY95-F1
#
_entry.id   AF-A0A1F7FY95-F1
#
_cell.length_a   1.000
_cell.length_b   1.000
_cell.length_c   1.000
_cell.angle_alpha   90.00
_cell.angle_beta   90.00
_cell.angle_gamma   90.00
#
_symmetry.space_group_name_H-M   'P 1'
#
loop_
_entity.id
_entity.type
_entity.pdbx_description
1 polymer ?
#
loop_
_entity_poly.entity_id
_entity_poly.type
_entity_poly.pdbx_seq_one_letter_code
_entity_poly.pdbx_strand_id
1 'polypeptide(L)'
;MSLREKIIGLLQEQNYPELLKTAEKEGNIFRILISLAYDKKELLAWRAIEAVGIISGEKAKKHPESIRNLVQRLLWTMRDESGGIGWSAPEMLGEIVRHSPDEFADIAPIIASFHDEDFLRPGVFRALYRISEKRPDLVSGSSSLVGQYIKDKD
;
A
#
# COMPACT_ATOMS: atom_id res chain seq x y z
N MET A 1 2.90 -10.20 -25.82
CA MET A 1 3.16 -10.09 -24.38
C MET A 1 1.93 -9.49 -23.73
N SER A 2 1.36 -10.17 -22.73
CA SER A 2 0.22 -9.67 -21.95
C SER A 2 0.64 -8.47 -21.10
N LEU A 3 -0.33 -7.63 -20.72
CA LEU A 3 -0.09 -6.51 -19.81
C LEU A 3 0.51 -6.99 -18.48
N ARG A 4 0.08 -8.15 -17.98
CA ARG A 4 0.59 -8.75 -16.74
C ARG A 4 2.06 -9.10 -16.85
N GLU A 5 2.48 -9.77 -17.92
CA GLU A 5 3.90 -10.12 -18.15
C GLU A 5 4.76 -8.85 -18.26
N LYS A 6 4.27 -7.81 -18.96
CA LYS A 6 4.95 -6.52 -19.03
C LYS A 6 5.18 -5.94 -17.63
N ILE A 7 4.13 -5.87 -16.81
CA ILE A 7 4.20 -5.32 -15.45
C ILE A 7 5.19 -6.13 -14.60
N ILE A 8 5.16 -7.46 -14.67
CA ILE A 8 6.09 -8.32 -13.91
C ILE A 8 7.53 -8.00 -14.31
N GLY A 9 7.85 -7.91 -15.60
CA GLY A 9 9.18 -7.54 -16.07
C GLY A 9 9.63 -6.16 -15.57
N LEU A 10 8.75 -5.16 -15.66
CA LEU A 10 9.03 -3.81 -15.16
C LEU A 10 9.29 -3.77 -13.65
N LEU A 11 8.54 -4.56 -12.86
CA LEU A 11 8.79 -4.70 -11.42
C LEU A 11 10.11 -5.45 -11.16
N GLN A 12 10.42 -6.49 -11.92
CA GLN A 12 11.66 -7.25 -11.79
C GLN A 12 12.90 -6.37 -12.06
N GLU A 13 12.81 -5.48 -13.04
CA GLU A 13 13.85 -4.51 -13.40
C GLU A 13 13.81 -3.22 -12.58
N GLN A 14 12.79 -3.03 -11.72
CA GLN A 14 12.52 -1.77 -10.99
C GLN A 14 12.42 -0.55 -11.91
N ASN A 15 11.93 -0.74 -13.13
CA ASN A 15 11.76 0.32 -14.12
C ASN A 15 10.46 1.11 -13.88
N TYR A 16 10.42 1.87 -12.78
CA TYR A 16 9.29 2.70 -12.40
C TYR A 16 8.91 3.77 -13.43
N PRO A 17 9.85 4.42 -14.15
CA PRO A 17 9.50 5.37 -15.21
C PRO A 17 8.63 4.76 -16.32
N GLU A 18 8.99 3.57 -16.81
CA GLU A 18 8.19 2.88 -17.83
C GLU A 18 6.90 2.28 -17.25
N LEU A 19 6.91 1.91 -15.96
CA LEU A 19 5.71 1.49 -15.25
C LEU A 19 4.67 2.63 -15.16
N LEU A 20 5.10 3.86 -14.86
CA LEU A 20 4.23 5.04 -14.83
C LEU A 20 3.61 5.33 -16.20
N LYS A 21 4.41 5.29 -17.28
CA LYS A 21 3.91 5.43 -18.65
C LYS A 21 2.88 4.36 -19.00
N THR A 22 3.08 3.13 -18.50
CA THR A 22 2.13 2.03 -18.68
C THR A 22 0.85 2.30 -17.88
N ALA A 23 0.95 2.80 -16.66
CA ALA A 23 -0.17 3.16 -15.80
C ALA A 23 -1.08 4.25 -16.39
N GLU A 24 -0.52 5.22 -17.11
CA GLU A 24 -1.29 6.27 -17.78
C GLU A 24 -2.18 5.74 -18.91
N LYS A 25 -1.74 4.65 -19.57
CA LYS A 25 -2.45 4.06 -20.72
C LYS A 25 -3.43 2.97 -20.31
N GLU A 26 -3.17 2.28 -19.21
CA GLU A 26 -3.83 1.03 -18.83
C GLU A 26 -4.64 1.18 -17.54
N GLY A 27 -5.98 1.23 -17.65
CA GLY A 27 -6.87 1.42 -16.49
C GLY A 27 -6.85 0.27 -15.47
N ASN A 28 -6.36 -0.90 -15.85
CA ASN A 28 -6.40 -2.12 -15.03
C ASN A 28 -5.13 -2.37 -14.20
N ILE A 29 -4.17 -1.44 -14.20
CA ILE A 29 -2.86 -1.67 -13.56
C ILE A 29 -2.96 -1.99 -12.07
N PHE A 30 -3.80 -1.26 -11.31
CA PHE A 30 -3.99 -1.51 -9.88
C PHE A 30 -4.53 -2.91 -9.60
N ARG A 31 -5.45 -3.42 -10.44
CA ARG A 31 -5.97 -4.79 -10.27
C ARG A 31 -4.85 -5.82 -10.40
N ILE A 32 -3.93 -5.62 -11.34
CA ILE A 32 -2.79 -6.51 -11.54
C ILE A 32 -1.82 -6.40 -10.36
N LEU A 33 -1.45 -5.18 -9.94
CA LEU A 33 -0.53 -4.98 -8.81
C LEU A 33 -1.07 -5.56 -7.51
N ILE A 34 -2.35 -5.33 -7.22
CA ILE A 34 -3.04 -5.91 -6.06
C ILE A 34 -2.97 -7.44 -6.12
N SER A 35 -3.20 -8.06 -7.28
CA SER A 35 -3.06 -9.52 -7.41
C SER A 35 -1.63 -10.04 -7.23
N LEU A 36 -0.62 -9.24 -7.59
CA LEU A 36 0.80 -9.60 -7.43
C LEU A 36 1.28 -9.41 -5.99
N ALA A 37 0.59 -8.58 -5.20
CA ALA A 37 0.90 -8.32 -3.80
C ALA A 37 0.46 -9.44 -2.85
N TYR A 38 -0.13 -10.53 -3.34
CA TYR A 38 -0.73 -11.58 -2.52
C TYR A 38 0.30 -12.38 -1.69
N ASP A 39 1.39 -12.85 -2.31
CA ASP A 39 2.41 -13.67 -1.63
C ASP A 39 3.60 -12.82 -1.16
N LYS A 40 3.55 -12.36 0.09
CA LYS A 40 4.59 -11.51 0.70
C LYS A 40 5.94 -12.22 0.93
N LYS A 41 6.07 -13.51 0.63
CA LYS A 41 7.37 -14.21 0.62
C LYS A 41 8.20 -13.85 -0.61
N GLU A 42 7.53 -13.44 -1.69
CA GLU A 42 8.17 -13.10 -2.95
C GLU A 42 8.55 -11.61 -2.99
N LEU A 43 9.78 -11.32 -3.45
CA LEU A 43 10.24 -9.94 -3.66
C LEU A 43 9.33 -9.17 -4.63
N LEU A 44 8.71 -9.89 -5.58
CA LEU A 44 7.77 -9.32 -6.53
C LEU A 44 6.55 -8.68 -5.85
N ALA A 45 6.04 -9.27 -4.76
CA ALA A 45 4.90 -8.73 -4.03
C ALA A 45 5.23 -7.39 -3.37
N TRP A 46 6.40 -7.28 -2.74
CA TRP A 46 6.88 -6.02 -2.16
C TRP A 46 7.05 -4.93 -3.22
N ARG A 47 7.59 -5.28 -4.39
CA ARG A 47 7.72 -4.33 -5.50
C ARG A 47 6.36 -3.90 -6.05
N ALA A 48 5.38 -4.81 -6.08
CA ALA A 48 4.01 -4.48 -6.46
C ALA A 48 3.36 -3.52 -5.45
N ILE A 49 3.54 -3.75 -4.15
CA ILE A 49 3.06 -2.86 -3.06
C ILE A 49 3.64 -1.45 -3.22
N GLU A 50 4.95 -1.33 -3.43
CA GLU A 50 5.61 -0.04 -3.64
C GLU A 50 5.13 0.65 -4.93
N ALA A 51 4.96 -0.12 -6.01
CA ALA A 51 4.43 0.41 -7.26
C ALA A 51 3.02 0.98 -7.10
N VAL A 52 2.17 0.40 -6.24
CA VAL A 52 0.85 0.97 -5.93
C VAL A 52 1.00 2.38 -5.38
N GLY A 53 1.92 2.62 -4.46
CA GLY A 53 2.19 3.96 -3.92
C GLY A 53 2.70 4.93 -4.99
N ILE A 54 3.72 4.54 -5.75
CA ILE A 54 4.34 5.38 -6.78
C ILE A 54 3.30 5.83 -7.82
N ILE A 55 2.53 4.87 -8.35
CA ILE A 55 1.49 5.17 -9.36
C ILE A 55 0.37 6.00 -8.76
N SER A 56 -0.03 5.71 -7.51
CA SER A 56 -1.07 6.48 -6.84
C SER A 56 -0.65 7.92 -6.63
N GLY A 57 0.61 8.18 -6.23
CA GLY A 57 1.11 9.53 -6.05
C GLY A 57 1.11 10.35 -7.34
N GLU A 58 1.57 9.77 -8.45
CA GLU A 58 1.52 10.47 -9.74
C GLU A 58 0.08 10.67 -10.23
N LYS A 59 -0.79 9.68 -10.05
CA LYS A 59 -2.19 9.77 -10.48
C LYS A 59 -3.01 10.73 -9.62
N ALA A 60 -2.73 10.83 -8.32
CA ALA A 60 -3.42 11.73 -7.39
C ALA A 60 -3.24 13.21 -7.77
N LYS A 61 -2.11 13.59 -8.39
CA LYS A 61 -1.89 14.96 -8.89
C LYS A 61 -2.92 15.41 -9.93
N LYS A 62 -3.51 14.47 -10.68
CA LYS A 62 -4.49 14.75 -11.75
C LYS A 62 -5.90 14.28 -11.38
N HIS A 63 -6.01 13.18 -10.65
CA HIS A 63 -7.25 12.47 -10.36
C HIS A 63 -7.27 11.93 -8.91
N PRO A 64 -7.27 12.80 -7.88
CA PRO A 64 -7.22 12.39 -6.48
C PRO A 64 -8.41 11.49 -6.09
N GLU A 65 -9.61 11.79 -6.60
CA GLU A 65 -10.82 10.97 -6.38
C GLU A 65 -10.68 9.52 -6.86
N SER A 66 -9.94 9.28 -7.96
CA SER A 66 -9.69 7.91 -8.43
C SER A 66 -8.84 7.13 -7.43
N ILE A 67 -7.93 7.80 -6.71
CA ILE A 67 -7.08 7.18 -5.69
C ILE A 67 -7.85 7.05 -4.38
N ARG A 68 -8.71 8.01 -4.04
CA ARG A 68 -9.65 7.88 -2.92
C ARG A 68 -10.54 6.65 -3.06
N ASN A 69 -11.06 6.38 -4.25
CA ASN A 69 -11.82 5.15 -4.55
C ASN A 69 -10.97 3.86 -4.43
N LEU A 70 -9.67 3.93 -4.72
CA LEU A 70 -8.75 2.81 -4.46
C LEU A 70 -8.55 2.60 -2.96
N VAL A 71 -8.29 3.68 -2.21
CA VAL A 71 -8.15 3.66 -0.74
C VAL A 71 -9.39 3.05 -0.08
N GLN A 72 -10.59 3.49 -0.45
CA GLN A 72 -11.84 2.93 0.09
C GLN A 72 -11.98 1.42 -0.16
N ARG A 73 -11.62 0.94 -1.36
CA ARG A 73 -11.65 -0.50 -1.67
C ARG A 73 -10.65 -1.29 -0.82
N LEU A 74 -9.44 -0.76 -0.63
CA LEU A 74 -8.42 -1.40 0.21
C LEU A 74 -8.86 -1.45 1.68
N LEU A 75 -9.43 -0.35 2.20
CA LEU A 75 -10.01 -0.30 3.53
C LEU A 75 -11.16 -1.29 3.71
N TRP A 76 -12.01 -1.47 2.68
CA TRP A 76 -13.03 -2.51 2.74
C TRP A 76 -12.43 -3.92 2.81
N THR A 77 -11.37 -4.16 2.05
CA THR A 77 -10.71 -5.46 2.04
C THR A 77 -10.06 -5.78 3.41
N MET A 78 -9.62 -4.78 4.17
CA MET A 78 -9.10 -4.98 5.53
C MET A 78 -10.17 -5.41 6.54
N ARG A 79 -11.45 -5.15 6.25
CA ARG A 79 -12.58 -5.53 7.12
C ARG A 79 -13.24 -6.84 6.68
N ASP A 80 -12.84 -7.37 5.54
CA ASP A 80 -13.37 -8.61 5.00
C ASP A 80 -12.56 -9.80 5.57
N GLU A 81 -13.19 -10.57 6.45
CA GLU A 81 -12.60 -11.73 7.12
C GLU A 81 -12.34 -12.92 6.18
N SER A 82 -12.73 -12.83 4.91
CA SER A 82 -12.63 -13.94 3.94
C SER A 82 -11.19 -14.33 3.55
N GLY A 83 -10.16 -13.70 4.10
CA GLY A 83 -8.76 -14.13 3.97
C GLY A 83 -8.17 -13.97 2.56
N GLY A 84 -8.76 -13.12 1.71
CA GLY A 84 -8.27 -12.81 0.36
C GLY A 84 -7.05 -11.87 0.35
N ILE A 85 -6.96 -11.01 -0.66
CA ILE A 85 -5.86 -10.03 -0.86
C ILE A 85 -5.77 -8.96 0.27
N GLY A 86 -6.67 -9.00 1.25
CA GLY A 86 -6.74 -8.08 2.37
C GLY A 86 -5.48 -8.01 3.23
N TRP A 87 -4.64 -9.05 3.19
CA TRP A 87 -3.40 -9.08 3.98
C TRP A 87 -2.43 -7.98 3.61
N SER A 88 -2.29 -7.63 2.32
CA SER A 88 -1.35 -6.59 1.85
C SER A 88 -1.95 -5.20 1.77
N ALA A 89 -3.22 -5.05 2.16
CA ALA A 89 -3.93 -3.78 2.10
C ALA A 89 -3.32 -2.71 3.03
N PRO A 90 -2.91 -3.00 4.28
CA PRO A 90 -2.25 -2.01 5.12
C PRO A 90 -0.99 -1.43 4.46
N GLU A 91 -0.12 -2.28 3.90
CA GLU A 91 1.13 -1.82 3.27
C GLU A 91 0.87 -1.00 2.01
N MET A 92 -0.10 -1.40 1.18
CA MET A 92 -0.49 -0.62 0.00
C MET A 92 -1.07 0.75 0.41
N LEU A 93 -1.91 0.81 1.43
CA LEU A 93 -2.43 2.06 1.97
C LEU A 93 -1.29 2.94 2.52
N GLY A 94 -0.34 2.35 3.25
CA GLY A 94 0.86 3.03 3.73
C GLY A 94 1.67 3.66 2.59
N GLU A 95 1.87 2.92 1.51
CA GLU A 95 2.57 3.44 0.33
C GLU A 95 1.81 4.54 -0.40
N ILE A 96 0.47 4.49 -0.43
CA ILE A 96 -0.37 5.58 -0.98
C ILE A 96 -0.18 6.84 -0.14
N VAL A 97 -0.32 6.75 1.19
CA VAL A 97 -0.13 7.89 2.11
C VAL A 97 1.29 8.44 1.97
N ARG A 98 2.31 7.58 1.95
CA ARG A 98 3.72 7.99 1.80
C ARG A 98 3.98 8.83 0.54
N HIS A 99 3.31 8.53 -0.58
CA HIS A 99 3.51 9.22 -1.86
C HIS A 99 2.58 10.42 -2.07
N SER A 100 1.56 10.61 -1.23
CA SER A 100 0.67 11.77 -1.26
C SER A 100 0.14 12.08 0.15
N PRO A 101 1.03 12.45 1.09
CA PRO A 101 0.68 12.50 2.50
C PRO A 101 -0.23 13.66 2.87
N ASP A 102 -0.21 14.77 2.13
CA ASP A 102 -1.13 15.88 2.37
C ASP A 102 -2.56 15.55 1.96
N GLU A 103 -2.72 14.78 0.87
CA GLU A 103 -4.02 14.39 0.32
C GLU A 103 -4.66 13.24 1.14
N PHE A 104 -3.85 12.32 1.65
CA PHE A 104 -4.33 11.10 2.32
C PHE A 104 -3.91 11.02 3.80
N ALA A 105 -3.60 12.15 4.44
CA ALA A 105 -3.20 12.23 5.85
C ALA A 105 -4.21 11.53 6.78
N ASP A 106 -5.50 11.67 6.49
CA ASP A 106 -6.61 11.12 7.27
C ASP A 106 -6.64 9.58 7.30
N ILE A 107 -5.91 8.93 6.38
CA ILE A 107 -5.84 7.47 6.29
C ILE A 107 -4.82 6.88 7.29
N ALA A 108 -3.78 7.62 7.67
CA ALA A 108 -2.77 7.15 8.61
C ALA A 108 -3.36 6.67 9.97
N PRO A 109 -4.21 7.45 10.67
CA PRO A 109 -4.83 6.98 11.91
C PRO A 109 -5.81 5.82 11.68
N ILE A 110 -6.44 5.72 10.50
CA ILE A 110 -7.32 4.59 10.16
C ILE A 110 -6.49 3.31 10.00
N ILE A 111 -5.34 3.36 9.32
CA ILE A 111 -4.43 2.20 9.23
C ILE A 111 -4.02 1.77 10.64
N ALA A 112 -3.64 2.73 11.49
CA ALA A 112 -3.22 2.47 12.85
C ALA A 112 -4.32 1.78 13.68
N SER A 113 -5.60 2.02 13.43
CA SER A 113 -6.69 1.41 14.21
C SER A 113 -6.84 -0.11 14.00
N PHE A 114 -6.18 -0.69 12.99
CA PHE A 114 -6.20 -2.14 12.75
C PHE A 114 -5.02 -2.89 13.41
N HIS A 115 -4.28 -2.24 14.32
CA HIS A 115 -3.14 -2.88 15.01
C HIS A 115 -3.53 -4.09 15.87
N ASP A 116 -4.76 -4.14 16.36
CA ASP A 116 -5.28 -5.24 17.18
C ASP A 116 -5.56 -6.51 16.35
N GLU A 117 -5.72 -6.39 15.03
CA GLU A 117 -5.94 -7.53 14.14
C GLU A 117 -4.60 -8.26 13.88
N ASP A 118 -4.38 -9.40 14.55
CA ASP A 118 -3.11 -10.16 14.50
C ASP A 118 -2.55 -10.32 13.07
N PHE A 119 -3.41 -10.68 12.12
CA PHE A 119 -3.01 -10.96 10.73
C PHE A 119 -2.71 -9.70 9.90
N LEU A 120 -3.18 -8.52 10.32
CA LEU A 120 -2.89 -7.23 9.66
C LEU A 120 -1.78 -6.46 10.38
N ARG A 121 -1.55 -6.72 11.67
CA ARG A 121 -0.60 -6.01 12.53
C ARG A 121 0.79 -5.82 11.91
N PRO A 122 1.44 -6.84 11.31
CA PRO A 122 2.74 -6.63 10.65
C PRO A 122 2.66 -5.63 9.50
N GLY A 123 1.58 -5.68 8.73
CA GLY A 123 1.34 -4.74 7.63
C GLY A 123 1.04 -3.32 8.12
N VAL A 124 0.26 -3.20 9.21
CA VAL A 124 -0.01 -1.91 9.87
C VAL A 124 1.29 -1.27 10.32
N PHE A 125 2.16 -1.98 11.04
CA PHE A 125 3.44 -1.41 11.48
C PHE A 125 4.37 -1.08 10.31
N ARG A 126 4.39 -1.91 9.27
CA ARG A 126 5.15 -1.60 8.05
C ARG A 126 4.64 -0.31 7.41
N ALA A 127 3.33 -0.13 7.29
CA ALA A 127 2.71 1.08 6.75
C ALA A 127 3.07 2.32 7.58
N LEU A 128 2.93 2.25 8.91
CA LEU A 128 3.27 3.35 9.81
C LEU A 128 4.75 3.71 9.72
N TYR A 129 5.65 2.72 9.71
CA TYR A 129 7.08 2.94 9.49
C TYR A 129 7.34 3.69 8.17
N ARG A 130 6.75 3.20 7.07
CA ARG A 130 6.94 3.78 5.73
C ARG A 130 6.38 5.20 5.60
N ILE A 131 5.25 5.49 6.24
CA ILE A 131 4.70 6.85 6.33
C ILE A 131 5.67 7.75 7.12
N SER A 132 6.20 7.26 8.24
CA SER A 132 7.08 8.03 9.12
C SER A 132 8.38 8.48 8.46
N GLU A 133 8.89 7.73 7.48
CA GLU A 133 10.06 8.12 6.66
C GLU A 133 9.83 9.42 5.88
N LYS A 134 8.57 9.82 5.63
CA LYS A 134 8.21 11.04 4.90
C LYS A 134 7.50 12.07 5.76
N ARG A 135 6.59 11.63 6.63
CA ARG A 135 5.71 12.46 7.45
C ARG A 135 5.54 11.85 8.85
N PRO A 136 6.55 11.98 9.72
CA PRO A 136 6.53 11.38 11.06
C PRO A 136 5.43 11.96 11.96
N ASP A 137 4.98 13.18 11.70
CA ASP A 137 3.86 13.83 12.40
C ASP A 137 2.56 13.03 12.29
N LEU A 138 2.30 12.37 11.14
CA LEU A 138 1.09 11.58 10.88
C LEU A 138 0.99 10.30 11.71
N VAL A 139 2.10 9.83 12.28
CA VAL A 139 2.15 8.59 13.08
C VAL A 139 2.53 8.83 14.54
N SER A 140 2.74 10.10 14.92
CA SER A 140 3.18 10.48 16.27
C SER A 140 2.21 10.00 17.36
N GLY A 141 0.90 10.04 17.11
CA GLY A 141 -0.13 9.51 18.03
C GLY A 141 -0.13 7.98 18.19
N SER A 142 0.56 7.26 17.30
CA SER A 142 0.67 5.79 17.29
C SER A 142 2.01 5.29 17.85
N SER A 143 2.90 6.18 18.31
CA SER A 143 4.24 5.81 18.78
C SER A 143 4.22 4.88 20.00
N SER A 144 3.20 5.00 20.85
CA SER A 144 2.99 4.13 22.01
C SER A 144 2.62 2.69 21.63
N LEU A 145 2.04 2.47 20.44
CA LEU A 145 1.66 1.14 19.96
C LEU A 145 2.90 0.27 19.75
N VAL A 146 3.94 0.80 19.10
CA VAL A 146 5.18 0.05 18.84
C VAL A 146 5.76 -0.50 20.16
N GLY A 147 5.73 0.30 21.23
CA GLY A 147 6.18 -0.13 22.56
C GLY A 147 5.40 -1.31 23.15
N GLN A 148 4.11 -1.45 22.81
CA GLN A 148 3.25 -2.54 23.31
C GLN A 148 3.58 -3.87 22.65
N TYR A 149 3.94 -3.85 21.36
CA TYR A 149 4.17 -5.06 20.55
C TYR A 149 5.64 -5.43 20.35
N ILE A 150 6.59 -4.64 20.85
CA ILE A 150 8.04 -4.98 20.80
C ILE A 150 8.36 -6.33 21.46
N LYS A 151 7.52 -6.79 22.40
CA LYS A 151 7.68 -8.07 23.10
C LYS A 151 6.72 -9.15 22.59
N ASP A 152 5.91 -8.84 21.59
CA ASP A 152 5.06 -9.83 20.97
C ASP A 152 5.94 -10.90 20.28
N LYS A 153 5.48 -12.14 20.27
CA LYS A 153 6.30 -13.28 19.82
C LYS A 153 6.28 -13.48 18.31
N ASP A 154 5.35 -12.80 17.63
CA ASP A 154 5.15 -12.77 16.18
C ASP A 154 5.40 -11.37 15.61
#